data_AF-A0A9P3JM92-F1
#
_entry.id   AF-A0A9P3JM92-F1
#
_cell.length_a   1.000
_cell.length_b   1.000
_cell.length_c   1.000
_cell.angle_alpha   90.00
_cell.angle_beta   90.00
_cell.angle_gamma   90.00
#
_symmetry.space_group_name_H-M   'P 1'
#
loop_
_entity.id
_entity.type
_entity.pdbx_description
1 polymer ?
#
loop_
_entity_poly.entity_id
_entity_poly.type
_entity_poly.pdbx_seq_one_letter_code
_entity_poly.pdbx_strand_id
1 'polypeptide(L)'
;MTLPASQYSVLDAERIERVDGSTFRCYAHRVKFFTVEVCPVLLVRVDEEADGCTIRLLSATLDGSPIVKEQNKKFRASMVNRVRWAPDPSSPSSRLIMSHTTLQ
;
A
#
# COMPACT_ATOMS: atom_id res chain seq x y z
N MET A 1 10.16 0.13 18.13
CA MET A 1 8.81 0.52 18.59
C MET A 1 7.90 0.44 17.37
N THR A 2 6.89 -0.42 17.38
CA THR A 2 5.95 -0.57 16.25
C THR A 2 4.86 0.49 16.40
N LEU A 3 4.70 1.36 15.40
CA LEU A 3 3.64 2.37 15.45
C LEU A 3 2.26 1.68 15.31
N PRO A 4 1.19 2.30 15.83
CA PRO A 4 -0.17 1.80 15.62
C PRO A 4 -0.48 1.75 14.12
N ALA A 5 -1.17 0.70 13.65
CA ALA A 5 -1.50 0.51 12.24
C ALA A 5 -2.19 1.73 11.59
N SER A 6 -2.94 2.51 12.38
CA SER A 6 -3.62 3.74 11.96
C SER A 6 -2.68 4.92 11.64
N GLN A 7 -1.43 4.89 12.10
CA GLN A 7 -0.44 5.94 11.83
C GLN A 7 0.40 5.67 10.57
N TYR A 8 0.20 4.52 9.92
CA TYR A 8 0.76 4.23 8.58
C TYR A 8 -0.18 4.68 7.44
N SER A 9 -1.15 5.57 7.74
CA SER A 9 -2.22 6.03 6.84
C SER A 9 -1.72 6.98 5.76
N VAL A 10 -0.81 6.48 4.90
CA VAL A 10 -0.38 7.12 3.65
C VAL A 10 -1.13 6.51 2.45
N LEU A 11 -1.79 5.37 2.66
CA LEU A 11 -2.75 4.79 1.71
C LEU A 11 -4.14 5.23 2.16
N ASP A 12 -4.95 5.83 1.28
CA ASP A 12 -6.39 6.13 1.49
C ASP A 12 -7.20 4.83 1.62
N ALA A 13 -6.86 4.02 2.62
CA ALA A 13 -7.48 2.76 2.93
C ALA A 13 -8.57 2.99 3.98
N GLU A 14 -9.78 2.54 3.68
CA GLU A 14 -10.94 2.56 4.59
C GLU A 14 -10.68 1.71 5.84
N ARG A 15 -9.90 0.62 5.69
CA ARG A 15 -9.50 -0.23 6.80
C ARG A 15 -8.13 -0.84 6.55
N ILE A 16 -7.31 -0.92 7.60
CA ILE A 16 -6.00 -1.57 7.56
C ILE A 16 -5.96 -2.66 8.64
N GLU A 17 -5.62 -3.87 8.25
CA GLU A 17 -5.41 -5.02 9.12
C GLU A 17 -3.95 -5.45 9.04
N ARG A 18 -3.28 -5.57 10.18
CA ARG A 18 -1.92 -6.12 10.23
C ARG A 18 -2.00 -7.64 10.17
N VAL A 19 -1.43 -8.25 9.14
CA VAL A 19 -1.41 -9.70 8.95
C VAL A 19 -0.25 -10.32 9.73
N ASP A 20 0.92 -9.67 9.69
CA ASP A 20 2.11 -10.10 10.41
C ASP A 20 3.05 -8.92 10.74
N GLY A 21 4.30 -9.20 11.12
CA GLY A 21 5.32 -8.22 11.48
C GLY A 21 5.51 -7.08 10.47
N SER A 22 5.39 -7.35 9.17
CA SER A 22 5.68 -6.39 8.11
C SER A 22 4.64 -6.35 6.99
N THR A 23 3.64 -7.22 7.04
CA THR A 23 2.59 -7.32 6.03
C THR A 23 1.25 -6.81 6.54
N PHE A 24 0.61 -6.00 5.70
CA PHE A 24 -0.64 -5.32 5.98
C PHE A 24 -1.64 -5.62 4.86
N ARG A 25 -2.89 -5.81 5.24
CA ARG A 25 -4.03 -5.90 4.35
C ARG A 25 -4.78 -4.58 4.41
N CYS A 26 -4.82 -3.89 3.29
CA CYS A 26 -5.48 -2.60 3.14
C CYS A 26 -6.76 -2.79 2.32
N TYR A 27 -7.89 -2.41 2.89
CA TYR A 27 -9.17 -2.32 2.21
C TYR A 27 -9.29 -0.89 1.69
N ALA A 28 -9.16 -0.71 0.38
CA ALA A 28 -9.38 0.58 -0.26
C ALA A 28 -10.87 0.94 -0.25
N HIS A 29 -11.17 2.19 -0.61
CA HIS A 29 -12.54 2.66 -0.69
C HIS A 29 -13.39 1.80 -1.62
N ARG A 30 -14.61 1.49 -1.18
CA ARG A 30 -15.57 0.75 -2.00
C ARG A 30 -16.02 1.58 -3.19
N VAL A 31 -15.94 1.01 -4.37
CA VAL A 31 -16.36 1.63 -5.62
C VAL A 31 -17.66 0.97 -6.08
N LYS A 32 -18.72 1.76 -6.25
CA LYS A 32 -20.01 1.30 -6.74
C LYS A 32 -20.17 1.65 -8.22
N PHE A 33 -20.29 0.63 -9.07
CA PHE A 33 -20.62 0.76 -10.48
C PHE A 33 -21.98 0.13 -10.76
N PHE A 34 -22.99 0.97 -10.99
CA PHE A 34 -24.39 0.54 -11.12
C PHE A 34 -24.88 -0.27 -9.91
N THR A 35 -25.24 -1.54 -10.11
CA THR A 35 -25.70 -2.48 -9.08
C THR A 35 -24.55 -3.29 -8.47
N VAL A 36 -23.32 -3.11 -8.93
CA VAL A 36 -22.15 -3.85 -8.47
C VAL A 36 -21.31 -2.98 -7.55
N GLU A 37 -21.06 -3.49 -6.34
CA GLU A 37 -20.15 -2.89 -5.36
C GLU A 37 -18.84 -3.69 -5.34
N VAL A 38 -17.72 -2.97 -5.39
CA VAL A 38 -16.37 -3.53 -5.47
C VAL A 38 -15.52 -2.93 -4.36
N CYS A 39 -14.84 -3.75 -3.57
CA CYS A 39 -13.86 -3.31 -2.58
C CYS A 39 -12.48 -3.82 -2.99
N PRO A 40 -11.55 -2.95 -3.44
CA PRO A 40 -10.18 -3.35 -3.70
C PRO A 40 -9.48 -3.68 -2.38
N VAL A 41 -8.89 -4.86 -2.29
CA VAL A 41 -8.11 -5.34 -1.16
C VAL A 41 -6.67 -5.51 -1.62
N LEU A 42 -5.78 -4.76 -1.00
CA LEU A 42 -4.34 -4.75 -1.27
C LEU A 42 -3.63 -5.47 -0.13
N LEU A 43 -2.72 -6.38 -0.47
CA LEU A 43 -1.78 -6.96 0.47
C LEU A 43 -0.42 -6.31 0.23
N VAL A 44 0.08 -5.58 1.20
CA VAL A 44 1.34 -4.84 1.09
C VAL A 44 2.33 -5.31 2.14
N ARG A 45 3.62 -5.33 1.81
CA ARG A 45 4.72 -5.56 2.75
C ARG A 45 5.58 -4.31 2.84
N VAL A 46 6.00 -3.98 4.06
CA VAL A 46 6.94 -2.91 4.35
C VAL A 46 8.25 -3.55 4.81
N ASP A 47 9.26 -3.48 3.98
CA ASP A 47 10.61 -3.91 4.30
C ASP A 47 11.39 -2.70 4.85
N GLU A 48 11.81 -2.74 6.12
CA GLU A 48 12.63 -1.68 6.74
C GLU A 48 14.09 -1.78 6.26
N GLU A 49 14.71 -0.64 5.98
CA GLU A 49 16.09 -0.53 5.48
C GLU A 49 16.84 0.58 6.22
N ALA A 50 18.18 0.57 6.18
CA ALA A 50 19.00 1.50 6.98
C ALA A 50 18.73 2.99 6.68
N ASP A 51 18.34 3.30 5.45
CA ASP A 51 18.10 4.63 4.91
C ASP A 51 16.61 4.90 4.59
N GLY A 52 15.70 4.03 5.02
CA GLY A 52 14.26 4.20 4.83
C GLY A 52 13.49 2.89 4.80
N CYS A 53 12.57 2.72 3.84
CA CYS A 53 11.82 1.48 3.67
C CYS A 53 11.42 1.23 2.22
N THR A 54 11.11 -0.02 1.91
CA THR A 54 10.49 -0.41 0.64
C THR A 54 9.11 -0.99 0.90
N ILE A 55 8.08 -0.39 0.29
CA ILE A 55 6.70 -0.86 0.31
C ILE A 55 6.45 -1.64 -0.97
N ARG A 56 5.99 -2.89 -0.85
CA ARG A 56 5.70 -3.78 -1.99
C ARG A 56 4.26 -4.21 -1.97
N LEU A 57 3.57 -4.11 -3.10
CA LEU A 57 2.28 -4.76 -3.30
C LEU A 57 2.51 -6.24 -3.61
N LEU A 58 2.12 -7.11 -2.67
CA LEU A 58 2.18 -8.56 -2.82
C LEU A 58 1.01 -9.09 -3.65
N SER A 59 -0.18 -8.53 -3.44
CA SER A 59 -1.38 -8.89 -4.20
C SER A 59 -2.39 -7.76 -4.21
N ALA A 60 -3.11 -7.61 -5.30
CA ALA A 60 -4.33 -6.82 -5.37
C ALA A 60 -5.49 -7.72 -5.80
N THR A 61 -6.57 -7.69 -5.03
CA THR A 61 -7.79 -8.47 -5.30
C THR A 61 -9.01 -7.59 -5.14
N LEU A 62 -10.06 -7.90 -5.88
CA LEU A 62 -11.36 -7.28 -5.76
C LEU A 62 -12.25 -8.19 -4.90
N ASP A 63 -12.79 -7.63 -3.82
CA ASP A 63 -13.83 -8.23 -2.99
C ASP A 63 -15.21 -7.65 -3.36
N GLY A 64 -16.27 -8.43 -3.16
CA GLY A 64 -17.62 -8.10 -3.62
C GLY A 64 -18.39 -9.32 -4.10
N SER A 65 -19.22 -9.14 -5.15
CA SER A 65 -20.03 -10.22 -5.71
C SER A 65 -19.18 -11.34 -6.33
N PRO A 66 -19.75 -12.55 -6.56
CA PRO A 66 -19.01 -13.65 -7.21
C PRO A 66 -18.43 -13.25 -8.58
N ILE A 67 -19.17 -12.46 -9.36
CA ILE A 67 -18.74 -11.97 -10.68
C ILE A 67 -17.50 -11.06 -10.56
N VAL A 68 -17.43 -10.24 -9.51
CA VAL A 68 -16.28 -9.37 -9.21
C VAL A 68 -15.06 -10.22 -8.82
N LYS A 69 -15.26 -11.21 -7.94
CA LYS A 69 -14.18 -12.11 -7.52
C LYS A 69 -13.58 -12.91 -8.66
N GLU A 70 -14.40 -13.30 -9.64
CA GLU A 70 -13.92 -13.97 -10.85
C GLU A 70 -12.98 -13.08 -11.71
N GLN A 71 -13.10 -11.75 -11.64
CA GLN A 71 -12.17 -10.86 -12.36
C GLN A 71 -10.75 -10.91 -11.82
N ASN A 72 -10.54 -11.35 -10.56
CA ASN A 72 -9.19 -11.52 -9.99
C ASN A 72 -8.31 -12.50 -10.78
N LYS A 73 -8.90 -13.36 -11.62
CA LYS A 73 -8.15 -14.27 -12.50
C LYS A 73 -7.63 -13.58 -13.76
N LYS A 74 -8.14 -12.40 -14.10
CA LYS A 74 -7.89 -11.71 -15.38
C LYS A 74 -6.94 -10.52 -15.26
N PHE A 75 -6.63 -10.07 -14.04
CA PHE A 75 -5.67 -9.00 -13.83
C PHE A 75 -4.61 -9.41 -12.80
N ARG A 76 -3.47 -8.75 -12.89
CA ARG A 76 -2.42 -8.75 -11.88
C ARG A 76 -1.94 -7.31 -11.75
N ALA A 77 -1.51 -6.95 -10.56
CA ALA A 77 -0.90 -5.66 -10.30
C ALA A 77 0.32 -5.87 -9.42
N SER A 78 1.37 -5.12 -9.68
CA SER A 78 2.56 -5.06 -8.85
C SER A 78 2.97 -3.62 -8.63
N MET A 79 3.45 -3.33 -7.43
CA MET A 79 3.89 -2.00 -7.05
C MET A 79 5.11 -2.14 -6.15
N VAL A 80 6.10 -1.29 -6.39
CA VAL A 80 7.20 -1.09 -5.46
C VAL A 80 7.37 0.40 -5.24
N ASN A 81 7.24 0.84 -3.99
CA ASN A 81 7.54 2.20 -3.56
C ASN A 81 8.76 2.18 -2.64
N ARG A 82 9.83 2.88 -3.05
CA ARG A 82 11.05 3.03 -2.26
C ARG A 82 11.04 4.41 -1.62
N VAL A 83 10.97 4.45 -0.31
CA VAL A 83 11.00 5.67 0.49
C VAL A 83 12.36 5.77 1.16
N ARG A 84 13.07 6.86 0.89
CA ARG A 84 14.41 7.12 1.41
C ARG A 84 14.51 8.53 1.96
N TRP A 85 15.46 8.74 2.86
CA TRP A 85 15.86 10.09 3.24
C TRP A 85 17.22 10.45 2.63
N ALA A 86 17.40 11.71 2.26
CA ALA A 86 18.66 12.25 1.76
C ALA A 86 19.01 13.56 2.50
N PRO A 87 20.29 13.92 2.62
CA PRO A 87 20.68 15.24 3.12
C PRO A 87 20.05 16.36 2.29
N ASP A 88 19.57 17.40 2.95
CA ASP A 88 19.09 18.61 2.27
C ASP A 88 20.27 19.53 1.93
N PRO A 89 20.53 19.83 0.65
CA PRO A 89 21.65 20.70 0.26
C PRO A 89 21.45 22.16 0.68
N SER A 90 20.21 22.58 0.98
CA SER A 90 19.88 23.95 1.36
C SER A 90 19.97 24.20 2.87
N SER A 91 19.93 23.13 3.68
CA SER A 91 19.96 23.24 5.15
C SER A 91 20.53 21.96 5.78
N PRO A 92 21.63 22.06 6.54
CA PRO A 92 22.29 20.90 7.14
C PRO A 92 21.50 20.23 8.27
N SER A 93 20.45 20.89 8.79
CA SER A 93 19.59 20.35 9.85
C SER A 93 18.34 19.64 9.34
N SER A 94 18.03 19.70 8.04
CA SER A 94 16.89 19.01 7.43
C SER A 94 17.34 17.82 6.58
N ARG A 95 16.39 16.91 6.34
CA ARG A 95 16.54 15.79 5.42
C ARG A 95 15.35 15.77 4.47
N LEU A 96 15.62 15.50 3.21
CA LEU A 96 14.60 15.36 2.18
C LEU A 96 14.07 13.92 2.19
N ILE A 97 12.76 13.76 2.11
CA ILE A 97 12.13 12.45 1.89
C ILE A 97 11.93 12.28 0.39
N MET A 98 12.55 11.24 -0.16
CA MET A 98 12.45 10.87 -1.56
C MET A 98 11.59 9.62 -1.68
N SER A 99 10.60 9.65 -2.58
CA SER A 99 9.69 8.55 -2.84
C SER A 99 9.71 8.20 -4.31
N HIS A 100 10.14 6.99 -4.65
CA HIS A 100 10.13 6.49 -6.02
C HIS A 100 9.18 5.30 -6.12
N THR A 101 8.11 5.46 -6.91
CA THR A 101 7.07 4.44 -7.11
C THR A 101 7.11 3.90 -8.53
N THR A 102 7.11 2.58 -8.64
CA THR A 102 6.87 1.87 -9.90
C THR A 102 5.61 1.04 -9.76
N LEU A 103 4.69 1.16 -10.72
CA LEU A 103 3.45 0.41 -10.82
C LEU A 103 3.43 -0.33 -12.18
N GLN A 104 3.10 -1.62 -12.17
CA GLN A 104 2.98 -2.47 -13.37
C GLN A 104 1.73 -3.33 -13.32
#